data_AF-A0A9X3B8S0-F1
#
_entry.id   AF-A0A9X3B8S0-F1
#
_cell.length_a   1.000
_cell.length_b   1.000
_cell.length_c   1.000
_cell.angle_alpha   90.00
_cell.angle_beta   90.00
_cell.angle_gamma   90.00
#
_symmetry.space_group_name_H-M   'P 1'
#
loop_
_entity.id
_entity.type
_entity.pdbx_description
1 polymer ?
#
loop_
_entity_poly.entity_id
_entity_poly.type
_entity_poly.pdbx_seq_one_letter_code
_entity_poly.pdbx_strand_id
1 'polypeptide(L)'
;MKKNKFLSDLDFLIGEWETEVYNTSFLPDQSMKLKGTVLFEWFEEQTFLIMRSSVEGDGPPKSVAIISQDDTTKQYQMLYYDERVVSRIYNMSLEKDTLGLWRDAPKFFQRFEGKLSADRKTIKGSWFNSTDGKEWQHDFNIDYQKIS
;
A
#
# COMPACT_ATOMS: atom_id res chain seq x y z
N MET A 1 -9.31 -26.26 -2.49
CA MET A 1 -9.74 -25.60 -1.22
C MET A 1 -10.99 -24.75 -1.50
N LYS A 2 -11.56 -24.02 -0.52
CA LYS A 2 -12.71 -23.12 -0.77
C LYS A 2 -12.18 -21.68 -0.82
N LYS A 3 -12.62 -20.88 -1.81
CA LYS A 3 -12.29 -19.44 -1.96
C LYS A 3 -12.41 -18.73 -0.61
N ASN A 4 -11.38 -17.99 -0.20
CA ASN A 4 -11.47 -17.12 0.96
C ASN A 4 -12.39 -15.93 0.64
N LYS A 5 -13.67 -16.05 0.99
CA LYS A 5 -14.66 -14.99 0.75
C LYS A 5 -14.36 -13.69 1.50
N PHE A 6 -13.46 -13.73 2.48
CA PHE A 6 -13.08 -12.56 3.27
C PHE A 6 -12.15 -11.60 2.53
N LEU A 7 -11.56 -12.02 1.40
CA LEU A 7 -10.68 -11.17 0.59
C LEU A 7 -11.33 -10.68 -0.71
N SER A 8 -12.58 -11.04 -1.00
CA SER A 8 -13.23 -10.65 -2.26
C SER A 8 -13.39 -9.14 -2.42
N ASP A 9 -13.42 -8.38 -1.33
CA ASP A 9 -13.48 -6.92 -1.38
C ASP A 9 -12.19 -6.30 -1.97
N LEU A 10 -11.11 -7.09 -2.04
CA LEU A 10 -9.84 -6.74 -2.65
C LEU A 10 -9.71 -7.22 -4.11
N ASP A 11 -10.73 -7.88 -4.68
CA ASP A 11 -10.70 -8.38 -6.07
C ASP A 11 -10.37 -7.26 -7.08
N PHE A 12 -10.73 -6.00 -6.77
CA PHE A 12 -10.44 -4.86 -7.63
C PHE A 12 -8.94 -4.53 -7.73
N LEU A 13 -8.12 -4.92 -6.75
CA LEU A 13 -6.67 -4.66 -6.77
C LEU A 13 -5.95 -5.54 -7.78
N ILE A 14 -6.48 -6.74 -8.08
CA ILE A 14 -5.81 -7.72 -8.94
C ILE A 14 -5.45 -7.14 -10.30
N GLY A 15 -4.23 -7.42 -10.74
CA GLY A 15 -3.69 -6.97 -12.01
C GLY A 15 -2.54 -5.98 -11.84
N GLU A 16 -2.18 -5.34 -12.95
CA GLU A 16 -1.06 -4.40 -13.01
C GLU A 16 -1.54 -2.96 -12.87
N TRP A 17 -0.74 -2.18 -12.15
CA TRP A 17 -0.96 -0.76 -11.90
C TRP A 17 0.31 0.02 -12.20
N GLU A 18 0.15 1.17 -12.82
CA GLU A 18 1.16 2.21 -12.90
C GLU A 18 1.07 3.09 -11.66
N THR A 19 2.21 3.58 -11.20
CA THR A 19 2.28 4.49 -10.05
C THR A 19 3.05 5.76 -10.37
N GLU A 20 2.60 6.89 -9.86
CA GLU A 20 3.34 8.15 -9.86
C GLU A 20 3.54 8.63 -8.42
N VAL A 21 4.79 8.71 -7.99
CA VAL A 21 5.20 9.23 -6.67
C VAL A 21 5.62 10.69 -6.83
N TYR A 22 5.12 11.56 -5.96
CA TYR A 22 5.35 13.00 -6.04
C TYR A 22 5.19 13.69 -4.69
N ASN A 23 5.54 14.98 -4.63
CA ASN A 23 5.49 15.78 -3.39
C ASN A 23 6.24 15.08 -2.26
N THR A 24 7.45 14.60 -2.55
CA THR A 24 8.25 13.78 -1.64
C THR A 24 9.04 14.67 -0.68
N SER A 25 9.06 14.31 0.61
CA SER A 25 9.85 14.97 1.64
C SER A 25 11.36 14.69 1.52
N PHE A 26 11.74 13.61 0.85
CA PHE A 26 13.11 13.09 0.79
C PHE A 26 13.88 13.44 -0.49
N LEU A 27 13.23 14.02 -1.51
CA LEU A 27 13.92 14.48 -2.72
C LEU A 27 14.29 15.98 -2.60
N PRO A 28 15.41 16.40 -3.21
CA PRO A 28 15.81 17.82 -3.21
C PRO A 28 14.82 18.73 -3.94
N ASP A 29 14.16 18.22 -4.99
CA ASP A 29 13.14 18.93 -5.76
C ASP A 29 11.77 18.27 -5.57
N GLN A 30 10.90 18.95 -4.83
CA GLN A 30 9.56 18.48 -4.51
C GLN A 30 8.60 18.45 -5.72
N SER A 31 9.00 19.06 -6.85
CA SER A 31 8.25 19.01 -8.10
C SER A 31 8.51 17.73 -8.91
N MET A 32 9.55 16.97 -8.54
CA MET A 32 9.86 15.70 -9.21
C MET A 32 8.73 14.68 -9.07
N LYS A 33 8.53 13.93 -10.15
CA LYS A 33 7.59 12.83 -10.23
C LYS A 33 8.32 11.57 -10.64
N LEU A 34 8.21 10.52 -9.84
CA LEU A 34 8.86 9.24 -10.10
C LEU A 34 7.81 8.22 -10.54
N LYS A 35 8.12 7.50 -11.62
CA LYS A 35 7.25 6.45 -12.14
C LYS A 35 7.56 5.12 -11.48
N GLY A 36 6.55 4.27 -11.40
CA GLY A 36 6.69 2.93 -10.87
C GLY A 36 5.54 2.04 -11.32
N THR A 37 5.58 0.81 -10.83
CA THR A 37 4.55 -0.19 -11.07
C THR A 37 4.23 -0.98 -9.81
N VAL A 38 3.01 -1.49 -9.76
CA VAL A 38 2.57 -2.45 -8.76
C VAL A 38 1.82 -3.59 -9.44
N LEU A 39 2.14 -4.82 -9.05
CA LEU A 39 1.42 -6.02 -9.44
C LEU A 39 0.74 -6.62 -8.22
N PHE A 40 -0.56 -6.89 -8.33
CA PHE A 40 -1.36 -7.60 -7.34
C PHE A 40 -1.82 -8.95 -7.89
N GLU A 41 -1.52 -10.03 -7.18
CA GLU A 41 -1.85 -11.40 -7.58
C GLU A 41 -2.39 -12.22 -6.42
N TRP A 42 -3.36 -13.07 -6.70
CA TRP A 42 -3.79 -14.08 -5.76
C TRP A 42 -2.76 -15.19 -5.61
N PHE A 43 -2.49 -15.60 -4.38
CA PHE A 43 -1.73 -16.80 -4.04
C PHE A 43 -2.68 -17.88 -3.50
N GLU A 44 -2.41 -19.14 -3.85
CA GLU A 44 -3.08 -20.35 -3.36
C GLU A 44 -4.61 -20.20 -3.23
N GLU A 45 -5.35 -20.37 -4.33
CA GLU A 45 -6.82 -20.27 -4.36
C GLU A 45 -7.41 -19.02 -3.66
N GLN A 46 -6.71 -17.88 -3.75
CA GLN A 46 -7.11 -16.59 -3.16
C GLN A 46 -7.06 -16.57 -1.62
N THR A 47 -6.13 -17.31 -1.03
CA THR A 47 -5.90 -17.29 0.42
C THR A 47 -5.10 -16.07 0.87
N PHE A 48 -4.21 -15.58 0.00
CA PHE A 48 -3.42 -14.38 0.22
C PHE A 48 -3.37 -13.52 -1.04
N LEU A 49 -3.34 -12.21 -0.86
CA LEU A 49 -3.04 -11.27 -1.92
C LEU A 49 -1.56 -10.89 -1.85
N ILE A 50 -0.80 -11.12 -2.92
CA ILE A 50 0.58 -10.69 -3.04
C ILE A 50 0.61 -9.35 -3.77
N MET A 51 1.33 -8.38 -3.20
CA MET A 51 1.66 -7.10 -3.82
C MET A 51 3.16 -7.08 -4.11
N ARG A 52 3.56 -6.68 -5.32
CA ARG A 52 4.96 -6.37 -5.66
C ARG A 52 5.03 -4.97 -6.20
N SER A 53 5.90 -4.14 -5.65
CA SER A 53 6.04 -2.72 -6.02
C SER A 53 7.47 -2.40 -6.41
N SER A 54 7.62 -1.54 -7.42
CA SER A 54 8.89 -0.99 -7.87
C SER A 54 8.68 0.45 -8.28
N VAL A 55 9.54 1.36 -7.83
CA VAL A 55 9.59 2.76 -8.29
C VAL A 55 10.99 3.00 -8.87
N GLU A 56 11.06 3.74 -9.96
CA GLU A 56 12.32 4.09 -10.63
C GLU A 56 13.09 5.16 -9.85
N GLY A 57 14.42 5.13 -9.95
CA GLY A 57 15.30 6.14 -9.35
C GLY A 57 15.27 6.14 -7.82
N ASP A 58 15.34 7.33 -7.22
CA ASP A 58 15.42 7.53 -5.77
C ASP A 58 14.04 7.47 -5.08
N GLY A 59 13.12 6.66 -5.59
CA GLY A 59 11.78 6.51 -5.04
C GLY A 59 11.70 5.59 -3.82
N PRO A 60 10.48 5.30 -3.33
CA PRO A 60 10.27 4.24 -2.35
C PRO A 60 10.90 2.93 -2.82
N PRO A 61 11.48 2.13 -1.90
CA PRO A 61 12.23 0.94 -2.26
C PRO A 61 11.36 -0.11 -2.94
N LYS A 62 11.98 -0.93 -3.78
CA LYS A 62 11.34 -2.13 -4.29
C LYS A 62 10.92 -3.03 -3.14
N SER A 63 9.68 -3.51 -3.19
CA SER A 63 9.09 -4.26 -2.07
C SER A 63 8.12 -5.35 -2.50
N VAL A 64 7.90 -6.29 -1.57
CA VAL A 64 6.87 -7.32 -1.64
C VAL A 64 6.02 -7.24 -0.38
N ALA A 65 4.71 -7.45 -0.55
CA ALA A 65 3.79 -7.56 0.57
C ALA A 65 2.86 -8.76 0.40
N ILE A 66 2.49 -9.38 1.51
CA ILE A 66 1.46 -10.43 1.58
C ILE A 66 0.33 -9.89 2.46
N ILE A 67 -0.88 -9.88 1.92
CA ILE A 67 -2.07 -9.34 2.58
C ILE A 67 -3.04 -10.50 2.85
N SER A 68 -3.59 -10.52 4.06
CA SER A 68 -4.69 -11.41 4.45
C SER A 68 -5.59 -10.72 5.46
N GLN A 69 -6.66 -11.40 5.88
CA GLN A 69 -7.61 -10.92 6.87
C GLN A 69 -7.75 -11.95 7.99
N ASP A 70 -7.75 -11.50 9.23
CA ASP A 70 -8.12 -12.32 10.37
C ASP A 70 -9.63 -12.65 10.31
N ASP A 71 -9.97 -13.93 10.45
CA ASP A 71 -11.33 -14.42 10.21
C ASP A 71 -12.31 -14.04 11.33
N THR A 72 -11.81 -13.65 12.50
CA THR A 72 -12.61 -13.33 13.68
C THR A 72 -12.83 -11.82 13.78
N THR A 73 -11.76 -11.04 13.71
CA THR A 73 -11.78 -9.58 13.84
C THR A 73 -12.12 -8.88 12.53
N LYS A 74 -11.99 -9.56 11.38
CA LYS A 74 -12.14 -8.98 10.03
C LYS A 74 -11.12 -7.87 9.73
N GLN A 75 -10.02 -7.83 10.49
CA GLN A 75 -8.94 -6.88 10.31
C GLN A 75 -7.97 -7.39 9.24
N TYR A 76 -7.70 -6.59 8.20
CA TYR A 76 -6.66 -6.93 7.25
C TYR A 76 -5.27 -6.63 7.85
N GLN A 77 -4.30 -7.44 7.47
CA GLN A 77 -2.89 -7.23 7.77
C GLN A 77 -2.06 -7.39 6.51
N MET A 78 -0.99 -6.60 6.44
CA MET A 78 0.01 -6.63 5.38
C MET A 78 1.39 -6.93 5.99
N LEU A 79 1.97 -8.07 5.62
CA LEU A 79 3.36 -8.40 5.89
C LEU A 79 4.21 -7.84 4.75
N TYR A 80 5.15 -6.96 5.06
CA TYR A 80 5.93 -6.19 4.10
C TYR A 80 7.42 -6.48 4.25
N TYR A 81 8.12 -6.56 3.11
CA TYR A 81 9.58 -6.63 3.03
C TYR A 81 10.10 -5.79 1.85
N ASP A 82 11.23 -5.11 2.02
CA ASP A 82 11.85 -4.32 0.94
C ASP A 82 13.34 -4.62 0.73
N GLU A 83 13.89 -4.12 -0.38
CA GLU A 83 15.28 -4.35 -0.79
C GLU A 83 16.34 -3.79 0.18
N ARG A 84 15.94 -2.96 1.14
CA ARG A 84 16.80 -2.45 2.22
C ARG A 84 16.85 -3.42 3.41
N VAL A 85 16.30 -4.63 3.26
CA VAL A 85 16.24 -5.66 4.32
C VAL A 85 15.37 -5.22 5.50
N VAL A 86 14.34 -4.40 5.23
CA VAL A 86 13.40 -3.93 6.25
C VAL A 86 12.12 -4.75 6.20
N SER A 87 11.73 -5.31 7.35
CA SER A 87 10.45 -6.02 7.53
C SER A 87 9.45 -5.20 8.34
N ARG A 88 8.19 -5.18 7.92
CA ARG A 88 7.11 -4.48 8.62
C ARG A 88 5.82 -5.29 8.59
N ILE A 89 4.98 -5.04 9.60
CA ILE A 89 3.59 -5.46 9.64
C ILE A 89 2.76 -4.19 9.73
N TYR A 90 1.80 -4.05 8.84
CA TYR A 90 0.80 -2.99 8.84
C TYR A 90 -0.57 -3.60 9.11
N ASN A 91 -1.37 -2.91 9.91
CA ASN A 91 -2.82 -3.07 9.87
C ASN A 91 -3.35 -2.40 8.61
N MET A 92 -4.45 -2.91 8.07
CA MET A 92 -5.07 -2.43 6.84
C MET A 92 -6.60 -2.39 6.98
N SER A 93 -7.23 -1.35 6.45
CA SER A 93 -8.69 -1.27 6.36
C SER A 93 -9.11 -0.91 4.94
N LEU A 94 -10.31 -1.35 4.58
CA LEU A 94 -10.99 -0.91 3.38
C LEU A 94 -12.42 -0.53 3.76
N GLU A 95 -12.70 0.77 3.76
CA GLU A 95 -13.99 1.32 4.12
C GLU A 95 -14.57 2.08 2.94
N LYS A 96 -15.61 1.51 2.30
CA LYS A 96 -16.28 2.04 1.09
C LYS A 96 -15.30 2.33 -0.07
N ASP A 97 -14.69 3.50 -0.05
CA ASP A 97 -13.80 4.10 -1.05
C ASP A 97 -12.45 4.51 -0.45
N THR A 98 -12.15 4.11 0.77
CA THR A 98 -10.93 4.51 1.49
C THR A 98 -10.14 3.30 1.91
N LEU A 99 -8.90 3.20 1.44
CA LEU A 99 -7.90 2.24 1.86
C LEU A 99 -7.01 2.86 2.93
N GLY A 100 -6.96 2.26 4.11
CA GLY A 100 -6.06 2.66 5.19
C GLY A 100 -4.95 1.64 5.39
N LEU A 101 -3.72 2.09 5.62
CA LEU A 101 -2.67 1.27 6.25
C LEU A 101 -2.11 2.01 7.44
N TRP A 102 -1.80 1.32 8.53
CA TRP A 102 -1.11 1.94 9.65
C TRP A 102 -0.22 0.95 10.40
N ARG A 103 0.83 1.51 11.00
CA ARG A 103 1.77 0.79 11.85
C ARG A 103 2.16 1.67 13.01
N ASP A 104 1.85 1.21 14.21
CA ASP A 104 2.15 1.91 15.46
C ASP A 104 3.44 1.37 16.11
N ALA A 105 4.53 1.39 15.36
CA ALA A 105 5.83 0.95 15.85
C ALA A 105 6.54 2.09 16.60
N PRO A 106 7.05 1.86 17.83
CA PRO A 106 7.75 2.89 18.58
C PRO A 106 8.87 3.55 17.76
N LYS A 107 8.96 4.87 17.85
CA LYS A 107 9.95 5.72 17.15
C LYS A 107 9.76 5.86 15.63
N PHE A 108 8.89 5.06 15.01
CA PHE A 108 8.60 5.16 13.58
C PHE A 108 7.20 4.65 13.26
N PHE A 109 6.23 5.52 13.50
CA PHE A 109 4.83 5.33 13.16
C PHE A 109 4.62 5.67 11.70
N GLN A 110 3.73 4.96 11.04
CA GLN A 110 3.39 5.20 9.64
C GLN A 110 1.90 5.06 9.40
N ARG A 111 1.38 5.88 8.50
CA ARG A 111 0.00 5.83 8.01
C ARG A 111 -0.03 6.03 6.50
N PHE A 112 -0.96 5.37 5.86
CA PHE A 112 -1.33 5.55 4.48
C PHE A 112 -2.83 5.77 4.38
N GLU A 113 -3.22 6.72 3.56
CA GLU A 113 -4.62 6.97 3.19
C GLU A 113 -4.74 6.96 1.68
N GLY A 114 -5.54 6.04 1.14
CA GLY A 114 -5.80 5.90 -0.28
C GLY A 114 -7.28 6.11 -0.60
N LYS A 115 -7.60 7.05 -1.49
CA LYS A 115 -8.96 7.28 -1.97
C LYS A 115 -9.18 6.63 -3.33
N LEU A 116 -10.17 5.75 -3.40
CA LEU A 116 -10.54 5.02 -4.61
C LEU A 116 -11.45 5.88 -5.49
N SER A 117 -11.24 5.84 -6.80
CA SER A 117 -12.22 6.32 -7.77
C SER A 117 -13.50 5.46 -7.75
N ALA A 118 -14.60 6.00 -8.27
CA ALA A 118 -15.88 5.29 -8.34
C ALA A 118 -15.81 3.98 -9.14
N ASP A 119 -14.98 3.92 -10.18
CA ASP A 119 -14.73 2.73 -10.99
C ASP A 119 -13.63 1.81 -10.42
N ARG A 120 -13.03 2.21 -9.29
CA ARG A 120 -11.91 1.52 -8.61
C ARG A 120 -10.70 1.26 -9.50
N LYS A 121 -10.48 2.08 -10.53
CA LYS A 121 -9.31 2.02 -11.40
C LYS A 121 -8.23 3.02 -11.04
N THR A 122 -8.49 3.89 -10.08
CA THR A 122 -7.53 4.87 -9.57
C THR A 122 -7.53 4.85 -8.05
N ILE A 123 -6.35 4.96 -7.45
CA ILE A 123 -6.19 5.20 -6.01
C ILE A 123 -5.29 6.42 -5.84
N LYS A 124 -5.76 7.46 -5.15
CA LYS A 124 -4.93 8.60 -4.77
C LYS A 124 -4.47 8.44 -3.34
N GLY A 125 -3.17 8.27 -3.15
CA GLY A 125 -2.55 7.88 -1.90
C GLY A 125 -1.67 8.96 -1.29
N SER A 126 -1.65 9.01 0.04
CA SER A 126 -0.71 9.82 0.82
C SER A 126 -0.11 8.99 1.94
N TRP A 127 1.21 9.02 2.06
CA TRP A 127 1.95 8.44 3.17
C TRP A 127 2.35 9.50 4.18
N PHE A 128 2.29 9.11 5.44
CA PHE A 128 2.67 9.92 6.58
C PHE A 128 3.54 9.11 7.53
N ASN A 129 4.45 9.79 8.22
CA ASN A 129 5.24 9.21 9.29
C ASN A 129 5.20 10.09 10.55
N SER A 130 5.54 9.48 11.68
CA SER A 130 5.65 10.17 12.96
C SER A 130 6.69 9.47 13.84
N THR A 131 7.41 10.22 14.66
CA THR A 131 8.38 9.68 15.62
C THR A 131 7.75 9.38 16.98
N ASP A 132 6.63 10.03 17.31
CA ASP A 132 5.97 9.96 18.62
C ASP A 132 4.50 9.53 18.57
N GLY A 133 3.94 9.34 17.36
CA GLY A 133 2.55 8.98 17.12
C GLY A 133 1.56 10.14 17.28
N LYS A 134 2.04 11.36 17.57
CA LYS A 134 1.23 12.55 17.84
C LYS A 134 1.42 13.60 16.73
N GLU A 135 2.66 13.93 16.42
CA GLU A 135 2.99 14.86 15.35
C GLU A 135 3.24 14.08 14.06
N TRP A 136 2.39 14.32 13.05
CA TRP A 136 2.43 13.61 11.78
C TRP A 136 3.01 14.49 10.70
N GLN A 137 3.94 13.94 9.93
CA GLN A 137 4.56 14.58 8.79
C GLN A 137 4.12 13.86 7.53
N HIS A 138 3.79 14.65 6.50
CA HIS A 138 3.61 14.12 5.15
C HIS A 138 4.95 13.62 4.62
N ASP A 139 4.94 12.41 4.07
CA ASP A 139 6.15 11.77 3.54
C ASP A 139 6.19 11.90 2.02
N PHE A 140 5.18 11.37 1.33
CA PHE A 140 5.01 11.49 -0.12
C PHE A 140 3.57 11.17 -0.54
N ASN A 141 3.19 11.62 -1.73
CA ASN A 141 1.98 11.15 -2.40
C ASN A 141 2.31 10.06 -3.40
N ILE A 142 1.34 9.18 -3.65
CA ILE A 142 1.43 8.14 -4.67
C ILE A 142 0.05 7.93 -5.30
N ASP A 143 -0.05 8.17 -6.60
CA ASP A 143 -1.25 7.87 -7.37
C ASP A 143 -1.06 6.53 -8.09
N TYR A 144 -2.07 5.66 -8.04
CA TYR A 144 -2.12 4.38 -8.72
C TYR A 144 -3.16 4.44 -9.83
N GLN A 145 -2.81 3.94 -11.02
CA GLN A 145 -3.72 3.80 -12.15
C GLN A 145 -3.69 2.36 -12.68
N LYS A 146 -4.87 1.72 -12.75
CA LYS A 146 -4.99 0.33 -13.20
C LYS A 146 -4.75 0.22 -14.70
N ILE A 147 -3.97 -0.78 -15.10
CA ILE A 147 -3.60 -1.08 -16.48
C ILE A 147 -4.33 -2.33 -16.98
N SER A 148 -4.33 -3.42 -16.21
CA SER A 148 -4.96 -4.70 -16.54
C SER A 148 -5.67 -5.35 -15.36
#